data_AF-A0A7J6KGA4-F1
#
_entry.id   AF-A0A7J6KGA4-F1
#
_cell.length_a   1.000
_cell.length_b   1.000
_cell.length_c   1.000
_cell.angle_alpha   90.00
_cell.angle_beta   90.00
_cell.angle_gamma   90.00
#
_symmetry.space_group_name_H-M   'P 1'
#
loop_
_entity.id
_entity.type
_entity.pdbx_description
1 polymer ?
#
loop_
_entity_poly.entity_id
_entity_poly.type
_entity_poly.pdbx_seq_one_letter_code
_entity_poly.pdbx_strand_id
1 'polypeptide(L)'
;MHGPMVNGIAPREAVERLKRFKEEFEVRSRKQEIYYLGEDLFGLPHQQYPKLEKTKQELGYLAQLYDLYVLVLETIKEWKDYLWTEVPQHVDDMRSQVEVFGNRCKKMPKQLREWPAYHELKKEIEDFSEALPLLV
;
A
#
# COMPACT_ATOMS: atom_id res chain seq x y z
N MET A 1 12.61 -9.10 -15.19
CA MET A 1 11.25 -8.74 -14.73
C MET A 1 11.33 -7.40 -14.03
N HIS A 2 10.46 -6.45 -14.38
CA HIS A 2 10.42 -5.15 -13.71
C HIS A 2 9.66 -5.28 -12.37
N GLY A 3 10.19 -4.68 -11.31
CA GLY A 3 9.59 -4.72 -9.97
C GLY A 3 8.22 -4.03 -9.87
N PRO A 4 7.56 -4.11 -8.71
CA PRO A 4 6.41 -3.26 -8.37
C PRO A 4 6.79 -1.76 -8.30
N MET A 5 8.09 -1.47 -8.35
CA MET A 5 8.69 -0.15 -8.24
C MET A 5 8.69 0.67 -9.55
N VAL A 6 7.86 0.34 -10.53
CA VAL A 6 7.84 1.03 -11.83
C VAL A 6 6.88 2.21 -11.79
N ASN A 7 7.35 3.37 -12.23
CA ASN A 7 6.54 4.59 -12.28
C ASN A 7 5.43 4.49 -13.35
N GLY A 8 4.26 5.04 -13.04
CA GLY A 8 3.16 5.23 -14.01
C GLY A 8 2.34 3.97 -14.33
N ILE A 9 2.44 2.91 -13.53
CA ILE A 9 1.57 1.74 -13.66
C ILE A 9 0.27 1.93 -12.87
N ALA A 10 -0.82 1.35 -13.36
CA ALA A 10 -2.10 1.43 -12.66
C ALA A 10 -1.98 0.77 -11.25
N PRO A 11 -2.66 1.29 -10.21
CA PRO A 11 -2.56 0.76 -8.85
C PRO A 11 -2.87 -0.74 -8.76
N ARG A 12 -3.85 -1.23 -9.53
CA ARG A 12 -4.18 -2.66 -9.62
C ARG A 12 -3.02 -3.49 -10.20
N GLU A 13 -2.34 -2.96 -11.20
CA GLU A 13 -1.17 -3.62 -11.78
C GLU A 13 0.00 -3.62 -10.79
N ALA A 14 0.20 -2.53 -10.05
CA ALA A 14 1.21 -2.46 -9.00
C ALA A 14 0.96 -3.48 -7.89
N VAL A 15 -0.30 -3.66 -7.47
CA VAL A 15 -0.71 -4.68 -6.49
C VAL A 15 -0.43 -6.10 -7.01
N GLU A 16 -0.77 -6.38 -8.27
CA GLU A 16 -0.51 -7.69 -8.87
C GLU A 16 0.99 -7.98 -8.96
N ARG A 17 1.81 -6.98 -9.34
CA ARG A 17 3.27 -7.11 -9.33
C ARG A 17 3.79 -7.30 -7.90
N LEU A 18 3.28 -6.55 -6.93
CA LEU A 18 3.67 -6.67 -5.52
C LEU A 18 3.36 -8.07 -4.99
N LYS A 19 2.19 -8.64 -5.35
CA LYS A 19 1.80 -10.00 -4.98
C LYS A 19 2.80 -11.04 -5.47
N ARG A 20 3.18 -10.99 -6.76
CA ARG A 20 4.20 -11.89 -7.33
C ARG A 20 5.53 -11.78 -6.61
N PHE A 21 5.98 -10.56 -6.33
CA PHE A 21 7.22 -10.32 -5.60
C PHE A 21 7.16 -10.80 -4.14
N LYS A 22 6.00 -10.69 -3.47
CA LYS A 22 5.76 -11.29 -2.15
C LYS A 22 5.87 -12.81 -2.22
N GLU A 23 5.24 -13.46 -3.19
CA GLU A 23 5.32 -14.93 -3.36
C GLU A 23 6.77 -15.40 -3.59
N GLU A 24 7.52 -14.71 -4.44
CA GLU A 24 8.94 -15.00 -4.65
C GLU A 24 9.82 -14.77 -3.42
N PHE A 25 9.48 -13.76 -2.62
CA PHE A 25 10.15 -13.47 -1.35
C PHE A 25 9.86 -14.57 -0.32
N GLU A 26 8.61 -15.03 -0.20
CA GLU A 26 8.20 -16.09 0.74
C GLU A 26 8.98 -17.39 0.52
N VAL A 27 9.22 -17.77 -0.75
CA VAL A 27 10.04 -18.94 -1.07
C VAL A 27 11.46 -18.80 -0.50
N ARG A 28 12.05 -17.61 -0.62
CA ARG A 28 13.41 -17.32 -0.10
C ARG A 28 13.43 -17.20 1.42
N SER A 29 12.39 -16.62 2.01
CA SER A 29 12.21 -16.49 3.46
C SER A 29 12.12 -17.87 4.12
N ARG A 30 11.30 -18.78 3.58
CA ARG A 30 11.22 -20.18 4.08
C ARG A 30 12.54 -20.91 4.00
N LYS A 31 13.29 -20.70 2.92
CA LYS A 31 14.62 -21.29 2.75
C LYS A 31 15.61 -20.77 3.80
N GLN A 32 15.55 -19.48 4.13
CA GLN A 32 16.33 -18.89 5.22
C GLN A 32 15.96 -19.52 6.58
N GLU A 33 14.67 -19.71 6.87
CA GLU A 33 14.21 -20.35 8.11
C GLU A 33 14.73 -21.78 8.24
N ILE A 34 14.67 -22.57 7.16
CA ILE A 34 15.21 -23.94 7.14
C ILE A 34 16.72 -23.94 7.42
N TYR A 35 17.47 -23.01 6.81
CA TYR A 35 18.91 -22.88 7.07
C TYR A 35 19.21 -22.48 8.50
N TYR A 36 18.46 -21.53 9.04
CA TYR A 36 18.59 -21.10 10.43
C TYR A 36 18.38 -22.27 11.41
N LEU A 37 17.33 -23.07 11.20
CA LEU A 37 17.06 -24.27 12.01
C LEU A 37 18.17 -25.32 11.87
N GLY A 38 18.73 -25.49 10.67
CA GLY A 38 19.86 -26.38 10.44
C GLY A 38 21.13 -25.90 11.14
N GLU A 39 21.44 -24.60 11.04
CA GLU A 39 22.58 -23.99 11.73
C GLU A 39 22.46 -24.19 13.25
N ASP A 40 21.28 -23.96 13.83
CA ASP A 40 21.01 -24.19 15.26
C ASP A 40 21.21 -25.67 15.65
N LEU A 41 20.61 -26.59 14.88
CA LEU A 41 20.70 -28.03 15.13
C LEU A 41 22.14 -28.58 15.10
N PHE A 42 22.96 -28.06 14.19
CA PHE A 42 24.35 -28.50 14.01
C PHE A 42 25.37 -27.61 14.75
N GLY A 43 24.93 -26.59 15.48
CA GLY A 43 25.80 -25.66 16.20
C GLY A 43 26.69 -24.81 15.29
N LEU A 44 26.24 -24.51 14.07
CA LEU A 44 26.94 -23.65 13.12
C LEU A 44 26.64 -22.17 13.41
N PRO A 45 27.56 -21.25 13.11
CA PRO A 45 27.30 -19.83 13.26
C PRO A 45 26.20 -19.37 12.31
N HIS A 46 25.28 -18.53 12.81
CA HIS A 46 24.17 -18.04 12.02
C HIS A 46 24.59 -17.08 10.91
N GLN A 47 24.22 -17.41 9.68
CA GLN A 47 24.45 -16.53 8.55
C GLN A 47 23.41 -15.41 8.50
N GLN A 48 23.87 -14.16 8.35
CA GLN A 48 22.98 -13.02 8.16
C GLN A 48 22.67 -12.78 6.69
N TYR A 49 21.42 -12.40 6.41
CA TYR A 49 20.93 -12.09 5.07
C TYR A 49 20.38 -10.65 5.02
N PRO A 50 21.23 -9.62 5.18
CA PRO A 50 20.78 -8.22 5.30
C PRO A 50 20.01 -7.73 4.06
N LYS A 51 20.32 -8.28 2.87
CA LYS A 51 19.56 -7.99 1.64
C LYS A 51 18.13 -8.52 1.71
N LEU A 52 17.93 -9.70 2.29
CA LEU A 52 16.61 -10.32 2.39
C LEU A 52 15.74 -9.55 3.40
N GLU A 53 16.32 -9.14 4.53
CA GLU A 53 15.63 -8.31 5.52
C GLU A 53 15.26 -6.93 4.96
N LYS A 54 16.16 -6.31 4.19
CA LYS A 54 15.86 -5.05 3.49
C LYS A 54 14.69 -5.22 2.51
N THR A 55 14.69 -6.27 1.70
CA THR A 55 13.58 -6.57 0.77
C THR A 55 12.26 -6.78 1.52
N LYS A 56 12.27 -7.45 2.68
CA LYS A 56 11.09 -7.63 3.52
C LYS A 56 10.47 -6.29 3.94
N GLN A 57 11.30 -5.35 4.37
CA GLN A 57 10.87 -4.01 4.77
C GLN A 57 10.31 -3.23 3.57
N GLU A 58 11.01 -3.24 2.43
CA GLU A 58 10.56 -2.58 1.20
C GLU A 58 9.20 -3.13 0.71
N LEU A 59 9.01 -4.45 0.72
CA LEU A 59 7.73 -5.08 0.38
C LEU A 59 6.62 -4.69 1.36
N GLY A 60 6.93 -4.56 2.65
CA GLY A 60 6.00 -4.09 3.66
C GLY A 60 5.55 -2.64 3.42
N TYR A 61 6.48 -1.76 3.06
CA TYR A 61 6.17 -0.37 2.72
C TYR A 61 5.32 -0.26 1.46
N LEU A 62 5.68 -0.98 0.40
CA LEU A 62 4.90 -0.99 -0.84
C LEU A 62 3.48 -1.52 -0.64
N ALA A 63 3.31 -2.54 0.23
CA ALA A 63 1.99 -3.03 0.60
C ALA A 63 1.14 -1.93 1.25
N GLN A 64 1.67 -1.23 2.26
CA GLN A 64 0.94 -0.15 2.93
C GLN A 64 0.47 0.95 1.96
N LEU A 65 1.32 1.32 0.99
CA LEU A 65 0.97 2.33 -0.01
C LEU A 65 -0.14 1.86 -0.95
N TYR A 66 0.06 0.72 -1.62
CA TYR A 66 -0.86 0.27 -2.65
C TYR A 66 -2.17 -0.29 -2.08
N ASP A 67 -2.16 -0.87 -0.88
CA ASP A 67 -3.37 -1.30 -0.19
C ASP A 67 -4.26 -0.08 0.15
N LEU A 68 -3.67 1.02 0.63
CA LEU A 68 -4.42 2.26 0.85
C LEU A 68 -4.93 2.86 -0.47
N TYR A 69 -4.12 2.81 -1.53
CA TYR A 69 -4.51 3.36 -2.81
C TYR A 69 -5.70 2.61 -3.41
N VAL A 70 -5.67 1.27 -3.42
CA VAL A 70 -6.82 0.48 -3.89
C VAL A 70 -8.06 0.77 -3.07
N LEU A 71 -7.93 0.84 -1.73
CA LEU A 71 -9.05 1.16 -0.86
C LEU A 71 -9.69 2.51 -1.20
N VAL A 72 -8.87 3.56 -1.38
CA VAL A 72 -9.36 4.89 -1.76
C VAL A 72 -10.11 4.85 -3.09
N LEU A 73 -9.56 4.18 -4.10
CA LEU A 73 -10.19 4.06 -5.42
C LEU A 73 -11.51 3.29 -5.39
N GLU A 74 -11.58 2.21 -4.61
CA GLU A 74 -12.80 1.41 -4.45
C GLU A 74 -13.88 2.19 -3.71
N THR A 75 -13.54 2.84 -2.60
CA THR A 75 -14.46 3.68 -1.84
C THR A 75 -14.98 4.87 -2.66
N ILE A 76 -14.12 5.55 -3.42
CA ILE A 76 -14.54 6.63 -4.33
C ILE A 76 -15.48 6.09 -5.41
N LYS A 77 -15.21 4.90 -5.93
CA LYS A 77 -16.07 4.29 -6.95
C LYS A 77 -17.47 4.02 -6.37
N GLU A 78 -17.55 3.47 -5.16
CA GLU A 78 -18.82 3.27 -4.46
C GLU A 78 -19.59 4.57 -4.29
N TRP A 79 -18.93 5.67 -3.91
CA TRP A 79 -19.57 6.97 -3.76
C TRP A 79 -20.09 7.54 -5.07
N LYS A 80 -19.41 7.27 -6.20
CA LYS A 80 -19.85 7.69 -7.53
C LYS A 80 -21.10 6.92 -8.01
N ASP A 81 -21.39 5.76 -7.41
CA ASP A 81 -22.57 4.96 -7.72
C ASP A 81 -23.82 5.40 -6.92
N TYR A 82 -23.68 6.33 -5.96
CA TYR A 82 -24.82 6.90 -5.22
C TYR A 82 -25.70 7.78 -6.10
N LEU A 83 -27.02 7.71 -5.90
CA LEU A 83 -27.95 8.66 -6.51
C LEU A 83 -27.73 10.05 -5.92
N TRP A 84 -27.81 11.09 -6.75
CA TRP A 84 -27.68 12.49 -6.30
C TRP A 84 -28.61 12.86 -5.13
N THR A 85 -29.78 12.23 -5.03
CA THR A 85 -30.74 12.43 -3.93
C THR A 85 -30.31 11.81 -2.61
N GLU A 86 -29.42 10.81 -2.65
CA GLU A 86 -28.90 10.08 -1.48
C GLU A 86 -27.58 10.66 -0.99
N VAL A 87 -26.83 11.34 -1.88
CA VAL A 87 -25.53 11.97 -1.55
C VAL A 87 -25.57 12.79 -0.26
N PRO A 88 -26.54 13.70 -0.03
CA PRO A 88 -26.57 14.53 1.19
C PRO A 88 -26.60 13.72 2.50
N GLN A 89 -27.15 12.50 2.48
CA GLN A 89 -27.23 11.62 3.65
C GLN A 89 -25.89 10.96 3.97
N HIS A 90 -24.99 10.86 2.98
CA HIS A 90 -23.70 10.20 3.09
C HIS A 90 -22.53 11.17 3.20
N VAL A 91 -22.72 12.48 3.01
CA VAL A 91 -21.63 13.47 3.00
C VAL A 91 -20.81 13.46 4.29
N ASP A 92 -21.44 13.33 5.45
CA ASP A 92 -20.72 13.33 6.74
C ASP A 92 -19.83 12.07 6.89
N ASP A 93 -20.33 10.90 6.46
CA ASP A 93 -19.56 9.66 6.43
C ASP A 93 -18.41 9.75 5.43
N MET A 94 -18.65 10.30 4.24
CA MET A 94 -17.62 10.53 3.22
C MET A 94 -16.52 11.45 3.77
N ARG A 95 -16.89 12.53 4.46
CA ARG A 95 -15.93 13.44 5.10
C ARG A 95 -15.08 12.73 6.14
N SER A 96 -15.69 11.92 6.99
CA SER A 96 -14.97 11.13 8.00
C SER A 96 -13.98 10.15 7.34
N GLN A 97 -14.40 9.44 6.28
CA GLN A 97 -13.55 8.49 5.57
C GLN A 97 -12.37 9.17 4.86
N VAL A 98 -12.59 10.31 4.20
CA VAL A 98 -11.51 11.10 3.58
C VAL A 98 -10.49 11.55 4.64
N GLU A 99 -10.93 11.97 5.82
CA GLU A 99 -10.04 12.31 6.92
C GLU A 99 -9.20 11.09 7.38
N VAL A 100 -9.83 9.92 7.49
CA VAL A 100 -9.13 8.66 7.81
C VAL A 100 -8.08 8.33 6.75
N PHE A 101 -8.40 8.45 5.46
CA PHE A 101 -7.45 8.24 4.37
C PHE A 101 -6.28 9.22 4.43
N GLY A 102 -6.56 10.52 4.65
CA GLY A 102 -5.54 11.54 4.81
C GLY A 102 -4.62 11.27 6.00
N ASN A 103 -5.17 10.84 7.14
CA ASN A 103 -4.40 10.48 8.33
C ASN A 103 -3.53 9.24 8.12
N ARG A 104 -4.04 8.21 7.43
CA ARG A 104 -3.24 7.02 7.06
C ARG A 104 -2.12 7.38 6.09
N CYS A 105 -2.41 8.20 5.08
CA CYS A 105 -1.42 8.71 4.13
C CYS A 105 -0.31 9.49 4.86
N LYS A 106 -0.67 10.43 5.76
CA LYS A 106 0.28 11.21 6.57
C LYS A 106 1.15 10.37 7.50
N LYS A 107 0.66 9.23 7.99
CA LYS A 107 1.42 8.32 8.86
C LYS A 107 2.45 7.47 8.12
N MET A 108 2.46 7.49 6.78
CA MET A 108 3.43 6.69 6.03
C MET A 108 4.89 7.15 6.27
N PRO A 109 5.85 6.20 6.33
CA PRO A 109 7.28 6.46 6.45
C PRO A 109 7.82 7.43 5.41
N LYS A 110 8.88 8.17 5.75
CA LYS A 110 9.53 9.13 4.84
C LYS A 110 9.95 8.50 3.51
N GLN A 111 10.46 7.26 3.53
CA GLN A 111 10.88 6.59 2.30
C GLN A 111 9.73 6.42 1.29
N LEU A 112 8.49 6.25 1.75
CA LEU A 112 7.32 6.16 0.86
C LEU A 112 6.88 7.53 0.35
N ARG A 113 7.14 8.61 1.09
CA ARG A 113 6.69 9.96 0.70
C ARG A 113 7.45 10.52 -0.49
N GLU A 114 8.61 9.95 -0.81
CA GLU A 114 9.41 10.31 -2.00
C GLU A 114 8.88 9.63 -3.26
N TRP A 115 7.87 8.75 -3.14
CA TRP A 115 7.36 7.98 -4.26
C TRP A 115 6.32 8.76 -5.07
N PRO A 116 6.37 8.68 -6.41
CA PRO A 116 5.35 9.28 -7.26
C PRO A 116 3.93 8.81 -6.92
N ALA A 117 3.74 7.50 -6.69
CA ALA A 117 2.45 6.92 -6.32
C ALA A 117 1.90 7.45 -4.98
N TYR A 118 2.78 7.82 -4.04
CA TYR A 118 2.36 8.49 -2.81
C TYR A 118 1.82 9.90 -3.10
N HIS A 119 2.51 10.66 -3.95
CA HIS A 119 2.05 12.00 -4.32
C HIS A 119 0.72 11.97 -5.08
N GLU A 120 0.54 10.98 -5.95
CA GLU A 120 -0.71 10.76 -6.69
C GLU A 120 -1.87 10.42 -5.74
N LEU A 121 -1.67 9.44 -4.85
CA LEU A 121 -2.66 9.08 -3.82
C LEU A 121 -2.99 10.28 -2.91
N LYS A 122 -1.97 11.01 -2.47
CA LYS A 122 -2.15 12.18 -1.63
C LYS A 122 -3.00 13.24 -2.35
N LYS A 123 -2.68 13.51 -3.62
CA LYS A 123 -3.41 14.49 -4.43
C LYS A 123 -4.87 14.07 -4.61
N GLU A 124 -5.14 12.80 -4.94
CA GLU A 124 -6.51 12.28 -5.02
C GLU A 124 -7.28 12.54 -3.71
N ILE A 125 -6.70 12.22 -2.55
CA ILE A 125 -7.35 12.47 -1.25
C ILE A 125 -7.62 13.97 -1.03
N GLU A 126 -6.68 14.85 -1.41
CA GLU A 126 -6.83 16.31 -1.29
C GLU A 126 -7.93 16.84 -2.23
N ASP A 127 -7.90 16.45 -3.51
CA ASP A 127 -8.89 16.83 -4.52
C ASP A 127 -10.31 16.40 -4.08
N PHE A 128 -10.47 15.19 -3.52
CA PHE A 128 -11.75 14.74 -2.98
C PHE A 128 -12.18 15.52 -1.72
N SER A 129 -11.25 15.83 -0.82
CA SER A 129 -11.55 16.64 0.37
C SER A 129 -12.03 18.05 0.02
N GLU A 130 -11.52 18.63 -1.07
CA GLU A 130 -11.93 19.94 -1.58
C GLU A 130 -13.26 19.89 -2.32
N ALA A 131 -13.58 18.76 -2.96
CA ALA A 131 -14.85 18.57 -3.68
C ALA A 131 -16.04 18.29 -2.75
N LEU A 132 -15.84 17.61 -1.61
CA LEU A 132 -16.93 17.24 -0.69
C LEU A 132 -17.82 18.42 -0.23
N PRO A 133 -17.28 19.60 0.15
CA PRO A 133 -18.09 20.76 0.51
C PRO A 133 -18.98 21.30 -0.62
N LEU A 134 -18.68 20.98 -1.89
CA LEU A 134 -19.46 21.41 -3.05
C LEU A 134 -20.70 20.52 -3.31
N LEU A 135 -20.80 19.39 -2.61
CA LEU A 135 -21.90 18.42 -2.74
C LEU A 135 -23.04 18.66 -1.73
N VAL A 136 -22.90 19.69 -0.88
CA VAL A 136 -23.87 20.07 0.16
C VAL A 136 -24.75 21.21 -0.33
#